data_AF-A0A6B1IZ69-F1
#
_entry.id   AF-A0A6B1IZ69-F1
#
_cell.length_a   1.000
_cell.length_b   1.000
_cell.length_c   1.000
_cell.angle_alpha   90.00
_cell.angle_beta   90.00
_cell.angle_gamma   90.00
#
_symmetry.space_group_name_H-M   'P 1'
#
loop_
_entity.id
_entity.type
_entity.pdbx_description
1 polymer ?
#
loop_
_entity_poly.entity_id
_entity_poly.type
_entity_poly.pdbx_seq_one_letter_code
_entity_poly.pdbx_strand_id
1 'polypeptide(L)'
;MLRRTAADVLAILAVLAVIALVVGQLTGQPVLLGYVTSGSISPTLEAGDGFVAVPATMSDDIELGDVIVFDAIELQGGGLTTHRVVGIIDEGYITRGDNNPFSVVV
;
A
#
# COMPACT_ATOMS: atom_id res chain seq x y z
N MET A 1 11.56 31.87 -19.86
CA MET A 1 11.61 31.82 -18.38
C MET A 1 10.62 30.80 -17.82
N LEU A 2 9.33 30.85 -18.20
CA LEU A 2 8.31 29.89 -17.73
C LEU A 2 8.67 28.40 -17.89
N ARG A 3 9.23 28.02 -19.05
CA ARG A 3 9.69 26.63 -19.30
C ARG A 3 10.79 26.16 -18.35
N ARG A 4 11.67 27.07 -17.90
CA ARG A 4 12.77 26.75 -16.99
C ARG A 4 12.25 26.59 -15.57
N THR A 5 11.40 27.51 -15.11
CA THR A 5 10.71 27.40 -13.83
C THR A 5 9.86 26.14 -13.73
N ALA A 6 9.14 25.76 -14.80
CA ALA A 6 8.36 24.51 -14.82
C ALA A 6 9.25 23.27 -14.72
N ALA A 7 10.40 23.27 -15.42
CA ALA A 7 11.37 22.17 -15.32
C ALA A 7 11.99 22.08 -13.91
N ASP A 8 12.33 23.22 -13.31
CA ASP A 8 12.88 23.29 -11.96
C ASP A 8 11.86 22.78 -10.92
N VAL A 9 10.59 23.17 -11.02
CA VAL A 9 9.52 22.66 -10.15
C VAL A 9 9.33 21.16 -10.31
N LEU A 10 9.29 20.66 -11.56
CA LEU A 10 9.17 19.23 -11.83
C LEU A 10 10.35 18.44 -11.24
N ALA A 11 11.57 18.97 -11.38
CA ALA A 11 12.76 18.35 -10.81
C ALA A 11 12.68 18.28 -9.27
N ILE A 12 12.24 19.36 -8.62
CA ILE A 12 12.05 19.38 -7.16
C ILE A 12 11.01 18.34 -6.73
N LEU A 13 9.86 18.27 -7.42
CA LEU A 13 8.82 17.28 -7.13
C LEU A 13 9.33 15.84 -7.32
N ALA A 14 10.10 15.58 -8.39
CA ALA A 14 10.70 14.28 -8.63
C ALA A 14 11.68 13.89 -7.53
N VAL A 15 12.53 14.81 -7.09
CA VAL A 15 13.47 14.59 -5.97
C VAL A 15 12.71 14.29 -4.68
N LEU A 16 11.65 15.05 -4.38
CA LEU A 16 10.80 14.78 -3.21
C LEU A 16 10.11 13.42 -3.28
N ALA A 17 9.63 13.02 -4.46
CA ALA A 17 9.03 11.70 -4.66
C ALA A 17 10.05 10.57 -4.44
N VAL A 18 11.28 10.72 -4.94
CA VAL A 18 12.37 9.75 -4.70
C VAL A 18 12.71 9.68 -3.22
N ILE A 19 12.81 10.81 -2.52
CA ILE A 19 13.05 10.83 -1.08
C ILE A 19 11.92 10.10 -0.33
N ALA A 20 10.66 10.39 -0.66
CA ALA A 20 9.52 9.74 -0.04
C ALA A 20 9.50 8.22 -0.26
N LEU A 21 9.83 7.76 -1.49
CA LEU A 21 9.98 6.34 -1.80
C LEU A 21 11.07 5.69 -0.94
N VAL A 22 12.24 6.32 -0.84
CA VAL A 22 13.36 5.80 -0.04
C VAL A 22 12.98 5.72 1.44
N VAL A 23 12.34 6.77 1.98
CA VAL A 23 11.89 6.79 3.38
C VAL A 23 10.89 5.66 3.63
N GLY A 24 9.89 5.49 2.76
CA GLY A 24 8.91 4.41 2.89
C GLY A 24 9.55 3.02 2.92
N GLN A 25 10.50 2.76 2.02
CA GLN A 25 11.23 1.49 1.99
C GLN A 25 12.02 1.25 3.28
N LEU A 26 12.64 2.28 3.86
CA LEU A 26 13.37 2.18 5.13
C LEU A 26 12.45 1.93 6.33
N THR A 27 11.21 2.40 6.28
CA THR A 27 10.21 2.19 7.35
C THR A 27 9.39 0.92 7.13
N GLY A 28 9.67 0.13 6.08
CA GLY A 28 8.90 -1.08 5.76
C GLY A 28 7.47 -0.79 5.29
N GLN A 29 7.16 0.45 4.91
CA GLN A 29 5.83 0.86 4.47
C GLN A 29 5.93 1.43 3.04
N PRO A 30 5.23 0.87 2.05
CA PRO A 30 5.26 1.44 0.71
C PRO A 30 4.64 2.84 0.78
N VAL A 31 5.39 3.83 0.31
CA VAL A 31 4.94 5.22 0.21
C VAL A 31 4.91 5.56 -1.28
N LEU A 32 3.81 6.15 -1.73
CA LEU A 32 3.54 6.53 -3.13
C LEU A 32 3.36 5.37 -4.11
N LEU A 33 4.28 4.42 -4.23
CA LEU A 33 4.21 3.37 -5.25
C LEU A 33 4.51 1.99 -4.67
N GLY A 34 3.60 1.05 -4.91
CA GLY A 34 3.75 -0.38 -4.64
C GLY A 34 3.26 -1.19 -5.82
N TYR A 35 3.49 -2.50 -5.79
CA TYR A 35 2.92 -3.42 -6.77
C TYR A 35 2.59 -4.75 -6.13
N VAL A 36 1.61 -5.44 -6.70
CA VAL A 36 1.15 -6.74 -6.21
C VAL A 36 2.07 -7.84 -6.72
N THR A 37 2.58 -8.66 -5.81
CA THR A 37 3.55 -9.72 -6.14
C THR A 37 2.92 -11.09 -6.40
N SER A 38 1.66 -11.29 -6.01
CA SER A 38 0.97 -12.58 -6.08
C SER A 38 -0.48 -12.45 -6.55
N GLY A 39 -1.12 -13.56 -6.92
CA GLY A 39 -2.52 -13.58 -7.35
C GLY A 39 -3.56 -13.55 -6.23
N SER A 40 -3.19 -13.16 -5.00
CA SER A 40 -4.09 -13.21 -3.84
C SER A 40 -5.23 -12.19 -3.90
N ILE A 41 -5.09 -11.12 -4.70
CA ILE A 41 -6.09 -10.06 -4.86
C ILE A 41 -6.82 -10.14 -6.21
N SER A 42 -6.57 -11.17 -7.02
CA SER A 42 -7.33 -11.38 -8.25
C SER A 42 -8.83 -11.58 -7.94
N PRO A 43 -9.77 -11.00 -8.71
CA PRO A 43 -9.57 -10.24 -9.95
C PRO A 43 -9.40 -8.73 -9.76
N THR A 44 -9.41 -8.22 -8.53
CA THR A 44 -9.35 -6.77 -8.28
C THR A 44 -7.97 -6.20 -8.60
N LEU A 45 -6.91 -6.90 -8.20
CA LEU A 45 -5.53 -6.59 -8.55
C LEU A 45 -4.85 -7.87 -9.01
N GLU A 46 -4.30 -7.83 -10.22
CA GLU A 46 -3.53 -8.93 -10.79
C GLU A 46 -2.06 -8.83 -10.37
N ALA A 47 -1.36 -9.96 -10.42
CA ALA A 47 0.07 -9.95 -10.14
C ALA A 47 0.81 -9.06 -11.14
N GLY A 48 1.59 -8.11 -10.63
CA GLY A 48 2.27 -7.08 -11.42
C GLY A 48 1.55 -5.74 -11.48
N ASP A 49 0.30 -5.65 -11.03
CA ASP A 49 -0.41 -4.37 -10.98
C ASP A 49 0.23 -3.43 -9.95
N GLY A 50 0.44 -2.19 -10.38
CA GLY A 50 0.93 -1.12 -9.52
C GLY A 50 -0.21 -0.40 -8.81
N PHE A 51 0.04 0.06 -7.58
CA PHE A 51 -0.91 0.87 -6.82
C PHE A 51 -0.20 2.05 -6.15
N VAL A 52 -0.99 3.07 -5.82
CA VAL A 52 -0.53 4.22 -5.06
C VAL A 52 -0.89 4.04 -3.59
N ALA A 53 0.13 3.90 -2.75
CA ALA A 53 -0.06 3.76 -1.31
C ALA A 53 -0.19 5.15 -0.65
N VAL A 54 -1.26 5.33 0.11
CA VAL A 54 -1.48 6.50 0.97
C VAL A 54 -1.09 6.13 2.40
N PRO A 55 -0.20 6.89 3.07
CA PRO A 55 0.15 6.62 4.46
C PRO A 55 -1.08 6.69 5.36
N ALA A 56 -1.20 5.77 6.31
CA ALA A 56 -2.32 5.73 7.26
C ALA A 56 -2.48 7.03 8.08
N THR A 57 -1.38 7.76 8.30
CA THR A 57 -1.40 9.07 8.99
C THR A 57 -2.03 10.19 8.17
N MET A 58 -2.27 9.95 6.88
CA MET A 58 -2.89 10.89 5.95
C MET A 58 -4.17 10.34 5.31
N SER A 59 -4.56 9.10 5.63
CA SER A 59 -5.84 8.54 5.21
C SER A 59 -6.91 8.84 6.25
N ASP A 60 -8.16 8.74 5.82
CA ASP A 60 -9.29 8.64 6.74
C ASP A 60 -9.24 7.29 7.51
N ASP A 61 -10.19 7.09 8.41
CA ASP A 61 -10.35 5.83 9.13
C ASP A 61 -10.57 4.67 8.14
N ILE A 62 -10.00 3.49 8.45
CA ILE A 62 -10.09 2.31 7.60
C ILE A 62 -11.49 1.71 7.69
N GLU A 63 -12.14 1.50 6.55
CA GLU A 63 -13.50 1.01 6.45
C GLU A 63 -13.59 -0.40 5.85
N LEU A 64 -14.77 -1.01 5.98
CA LEU A 64 -15.09 -2.28 5.32
C LEU A 64 -14.99 -2.13 3.80
N GLY A 65 -14.19 -2.99 3.18
CA GLY A 65 -13.95 -2.99 1.74
C GLY A 65 -12.67 -2.29 1.32
N ASP A 66 -11.98 -1.58 2.21
CA ASP A 66 -10.70 -0.94 1.89
C ASP A 66 -9.61 -1.96 1.60
N VAL A 67 -8.72 -1.62 0.67
CA VAL A 67 -7.52 -2.41 0.37
C VAL A 67 -6.35 -1.78 1.09
N ILE A 68 -5.82 -2.49 2.07
CA ILE A 68 -4.75 -2.00 2.94
C ILE A 68 -3.48 -2.81 2.74
N VAL A 69 -2.35 -2.17 3.04
CA VAL A 69 -1.04 -2.81 3.07
C VAL A 69 -0.53 -2.82 4.50
N PHE A 70 -0.14 -3.99 4.98
CA PHE A 70 0.34 -4.18 6.35
C PHE A 70 1.50 -5.16 6.38
N ASP A 71 2.31 -5.09 7.43
CA ASP A 71 3.36 -6.08 7.67
C ASP A 71 2.76 -7.27 8.43
N ALA A 72 2.67 -8.41 7.76
CA ALA A 72 2.12 -9.60 8.38
C ALA A 72 3.20 -10.30 9.22
N ILE A 73 2.86 -10.66 10.46
CA ILE A 73 3.81 -11.35 11.35
C ILE A 73 3.80 -12.87 11.09
N GLU A 74 2.61 -13.46 10.85
CA GLU A 74 2.44 -14.93 10.76
C GLU A 74 2.01 -15.44 9.38
N LEU A 75 1.59 -14.58 8.45
CA LEU A 75 1.15 -15.01 7.11
C LEU A 75 2.34 -15.28 6.19
N GLN A 76 2.39 -16.49 5.60
CA GLN A 76 3.32 -16.87 4.53
C GLN A 76 4.81 -16.56 4.78
N GLY A 77 5.27 -16.66 6.03
CA GLY A 77 6.66 -16.36 6.40
C GLY A 77 6.92 -14.90 6.75
N GLY A 78 5.84 -14.11 6.87
CA GLY A 78 5.82 -12.73 7.25
C GLY A 78 6.05 -11.77 6.08
N GLY A 79 5.99 -10.48 6.38
CA GLY A 79 6.28 -9.41 5.44
C GLY A 79 5.06 -8.70 4.87
N LEU A 80 5.36 -7.75 4.00
CA LEU A 80 4.38 -6.81 3.46
C LEU A 80 3.29 -7.51 2.63
N THR A 81 2.05 -7.39 3.10
CA THR A 81 0.87 -8.06 2.55
C THR A 81 -0.18 -7.02 2.17
N THR A 82 -0.86 -7.24 1.04
CA THR A 82 -1.97 -6.40 0.56
C THR A 82 -3.25 -7.21 0.59
N HIS A 83 -4.26 -6.81 1.38
CA HIS A 83 -5.55 -7.49 1.47
C HIS A 83 -6.70 -6.49 1.61
N ARG A 84 -7.92 -6.97 1.39
CA ARG A 84 -9.14 -6.22 1.63
C ARG A 84 -9.64 -6.41 3.07
N VAL A 85 -10.07 -5.32 3.69
CA VAL A 85 -10.77 -5.35 4.98
C VAL A 85 -12.15 -5.94 4.78
N VAL A 86 -12.43 -7.05 5.46
CA VAL A 86 -13.70 -7.78 5.41
C VAL A 86 -14.42 -7.78 6.77
N GLY A 87 -13.77 -7.28 7.82
CA GLY A 87 -14.33 -7.15 9.15
C GLY A 87 -13.57 -6.09 9.97
N ILE A 88 -14.27 -5.43 10.88
CA ILE A 88 -13.69 -4.53 11.88
C ILE A 88 -14.08 -5.09 13.24
N ILE A 89 -13.10 -5.24 14.13
CA ILE A 89 -13.27 -5.73 15.49
C ILE A 89 -12.58 -4.76 16.46
N ASP A 90 -12.86 -4.88 17.75
CA ASP A 90 -12.30 -3.98 18.76
C ASP A 90 -10.76 -4.03 18.80
N GLU A 91 -10.16 -5.20 18.48
CA GLU A 91 -8.71 -5.39 18.46
C GLU A 91 -8.01 -5.01 17.15
N GLY A 92 -8.74 -4.70 16.07
CA GLY A 92 -8.14 -4.42 14.76
C GLY A 92 -9.03 -4.77 13.57
N TYR A 93 -8.43 -5.24 12.49
CA TYR A 93 -9.08 -5.48 11.20
C TYR A 93 -8.98 -6.94 10.78
N ILE A 94 -10.08 -7.51 10.31
CA ILE A 94 -10.09 -8.79 9.62
C ILE A 94 -9.84 -8.51 8.15
N THR A 95 -8.74 -9.00 7.61
CA THR A 95 -8.35 -8.82 6.21
C THR A 95 -8.37 -10.14 5.45
N ARG A 96 -8.64 -10.08 4.14
CA ARG A 96 -8.60 -11.24 3.26
C ARG A 96 -8.17 -10.83 1.85
N GLY A 97 -7.34 -11.64 1.20
CA GLY A 97 -7.12 -11.51 -0.23
C GLY A 97 -8.40 -11.86 -1.00
N ASP A 98 -8.71 -11.13 -2.07
CA ASP A 98 -9.94 -11.34 -2.83
C ASP A 98 -10.03 -12.77 -3.44
N ASN A 99 -8.88 -13.38 -3.75
CA ASN A 99 -8.74 -14.77 -4.19
C ASN A 99 -8.23 -15.72 -3.10
N ASN A 100 -8.15 -15.27 -1.85
CA ASN A 100 -7.58 -16.05 -0.75
C ASN A 100 -8.70 -16.72 0.07
N PRO A 101 -8.68 -18.05 0.29
CA PRO A 101 -9.68 -18.72 1.12
C PRO A 101 -9.58 -18.39 2.61
N PHE A 102 -8.45 -17.82 3.08
CA PHE A 102 -8.20 -17.55 4.49
C PHE A 102 -8.13 -16.05 4.78
N SER A 103 -8.80 -15.63 5.85
CA SER A 103 -8.71 -14.29 6.42
C SER A 103 -7.77 -14.26 7.63
N VAL A 104 -7.20 -13.08 7.92
CA VAL A 104 -6.30 -12.86 9.05
C VAL A 104 -6.62 -11.55 9.76
N VAL A 105 -6.44 -11.57 11.07
CA VAL A 105 -6.59 -10.38 11.94
C VAL A 105 -5.27 -9.62 11.96
N VAL A 106 -5.35 -8.31 11.80
CA VAL A 106 -4.22 -7.37 11.78
C VAL A 106 -4.52 -6.20 12.70
#